data_AF-A0A0B4FJC4-F1
#
_entry.id   AF-A0A0B4FJC4-F1
#
_cell.length_a   1.000
_cell.length_b   1.000
_cell.length_c   1.000
_cell.angle_alpha   90.00
_cell.angle_beta   90.00
_cell.angle_gamma   90.00
#
_symmetry.space_group_name_H-M   'P 1'
#
loop_
_entity.id
_entity.type
_entity.pdbx_description
1 polymer ?
#
loop_
_entity_poly.entity_id
_entity_poly.type
_entity_poly.pdbx_seq_one_letter_code
_entity_poly.pdbx_strand_id
1 'polypeptide(L)' 'DEFVNVRASLLDNAREYVPFMETWASEKLPWASTPARESFAQLPAPQDFPRLLQAYAEFSAR' A
#
# COMPACT_ATOMS: atom_id res chain seq x y z
N ASP A 1 0.25 -19.80 -2.78
CA ASP A 1 -0.90 -19.63 -3.69
C ASP A 1 -1.95 -18.63 -3.23
N GLU A 2 -1.90 -18.10 -2.00
CA GLU A 2 -2.96 -17.21 -1.48
C GLU A 2 -2.88 -15.75 -1.97
N PHE A 3 -1.71 -15.28 -2.41
CA PHE A 3 -1.52 -13.91 -2.89
C PHE A 3 -0.62 -13.85 -4.12
N VAL A 4 -0.98 -12.98 -5.07
CA VAL A 4 -0.18 -12.64 -6.25
C VAL A 4 0.20 -11.17 -6.18
N ASN A 5 1.49 -10.87 -6.29
CA ASN A 5 1.98 -9.50 -6.37
C ASN A 5 1.99 -9.03 -7.82
N VAL A 6 1.22 -7.99 -8.13
CA VAL A 6 1.21 -7.33 -9.43
C VAL A 6 1.89 -5.97 -9.29
N ARG A 7 2.76 -5.62 -10.24
CA ARG A 7 3.40 -4.30 -10.27
C ARG A 7 2.56 -3.36 -11.13
N ALA A 8 2.01 -2.32 -10.53
CA ALA A 8 1.18 -1.33 -11.23
C ALA A 8 1.90 -0.71 -12.46
N SER A 9 3.23 -0.57 -12.41
CA SER A 9 4.04 -0.07 -13.53
C SER A 9 4.01 -0.94 -14.79
N LEU A 10 3.48 -2.16 -14.72
CA LEU A 10 3.30 -3.06 -15.86
C LEU A 10 1.90 -2.96 -16.49
N LEU A 11 1.01 -2.14 -15.92
CA LEU A 11 -0.32 -1.87 -16.45
C LEU A 11 -0.31 -0.58 -17.28
N ASP A 12 -1.15 -0.51 -18.32
CA ASP A 12 -1.21 0.64 -19.24
C ASP A 12 -1.56 1.96 -18.52
N ASN A 13 -2.38 1.90 -17.48
CA ASN A 13 -2.85 3.04 -16.69
C ASN A 13 -2.14 3.18 -15.33
N ALA A 14 -0.86 2.81 -15.25
CA ALA A 14 -0.08 2.79 -14.00
C ALA A 14 -0.18 4.08 -13.14
N ARG A 15 -0.38 5.25 -13.76
CA ARG A 15 -0.46 6.55 -13.09
C ARG A 15 -1.76 6.78 -12.32
N GLU A 16 -2.80 6.00 -12.60
CA GLU A 16 -4.10 6.12 -11.94
C GLU A 16 -4.11 5.46 -10.55
N TYR A 17 -3.08 4.67 -10.23
CA TYR A 17 -2.97 4.00 -8.95
C TYR A 17 -2.18 4.85 -7.95
N VAL A 18 -2.91 5.43 -6.99
CA VAL A 18 -2.30 6.06 -5.81
C VAL A 18 -2.03 4.97 -4.77
N PRO A 19 -0.79 4.83 -4.24
CA PRO A 19 -0.50 3.83 -3.22
C PRO A 19 -1.34 4.09 -1.97
N PHE A 20 -2.03 3.05 -1.48
CA PHE A 20 -2.81 3.14 -0.24
C PHE A 20 -1.92 2.98 0.99
N MET A 21 -1.02 1.99 0.96
CA MET A 21 -0.11 1.67 2.07
C MET A 21 1.32 1.45 1.59
N GLU A 22 2.29 1.78 2.44
CA GLU A 22 3.70 1.39 2.30
C GLU A 22 4.16 0.53 3.48
N THR A 23 5.04 -0.45 3.22
CA THR A 23 5.62 -1.35 4.22
C THR A 23 7.14 -1.30 4.16
N TRP A 24 7.81 -1.79 5.19
CA TRP A 24 9.27 -1.71 5.33
C TRP A 24 9.81 -0.27 5.36
N ALA A 25 9.00 0.68 5.85
CA ALA A 25 9.38 2.09 5.92
C ALA A 25 10.62 2.34 6.80
N SER A 26 10.99 1.41 7.69
CA SER A 26 12.23 1.50 8.46
C SER A 26 13.50 1.39 7.61
N GLU A 27 13.41 0.83 6.40
CA GLU A 27 14.53 0.64 5.48
C GLU A 27 14.53 1.66 4.32
N LYS A 28 13.58 2.61 4.36
CA LYS A 28 13.38 3.61 3.33
C LYS A 28 14.54 4.59 3.26
N LEU A 29 14.96 4.92 2.03
CA LEU A 29 15.95 5.98 1.81
C LEU A 29 15.37 7.34 2.25
N PRO A 30 16.16 8.23 2.89
CA PRO A 30 15.63 9.49 3.45
C PRO A 30 14.93 10.42 2.46
N TRP A 31 15.27 10.32 1.17
CA TRP A 31 14.68 11.14 0.11
C TRP A 31 13.42 10.52 -0.51
N ALA A 32 13.17 9.23 -0.29
CA ALA A 32 11.98 8.59 -0.82
C ALA A 32 10.77 9.06 -0.01
N SER A 33 9.70 9.45 -0.69
CA SER A 33 8.40 9.74 -0.07
C SER A 33 7.29 9.24 -0.98
N THR A 34 6.18 8.81 -0.38
CA THR A 34 5.01 8.31 -1.10
C THR A 34 3.77 8.98 -0.52
N PRO A 35 2.67 9.11 -1.30
CA PRO A 35 1.41 9.62 -0.78
C PRO A 35 0.61 8.55 -0.01
N ALA A 36 1.22 7.43 0.38
CA ALA A 36 0.54 6.35 1.07
C ALA A 36 -0.10 6.84 2.37
N ARG A 37 -1.38 6.48 2.57
CA ARG A 37 -2.17 6.88 3.72
C ARG A 37 -1.77 6.10 4.98
N GLU A 38 -1.43 4.83 4.81
CA GLU A 38 -0.96 3.95 5.89
C GLU A 38 0.52 3.66 5.68
N SER A 39 1.36 3.83 6.71
CA SER A 39 2.80 3.59 6.62
C SER A 39 3.25 2.72 7.77
N PHE A 40 3.93 1.62 7.45
CA PHE A 40 4.37 0.62 8.42
C PHE A 40 5.89 0.44 8.36
N ALA A 41 6.53 0.44 9.54
CA ALA A 41 7.96 0.18 9.64
C ALA A 41 8.36 -1.18 9.04
N GLN A 42 7.51 -2.20 9.18
CA GLN A 42 7.65 -3.53 8.56
C GLN A 42 6.30 -3.96 7.95
N LEU A 43 6.01 -5.26 7.84
CA LEU A 43 4.67 -5.73 7.46
C LEU A 43 3.65 -5.47 8.60
N PRO A 44 2.39 -5.14 8.26
CA PRO A 44 1.31 -5.08 9.25
C PRO A 44 1.09 -6.44 9.91
N ALA A 45 0.62 -6.44 11.15
CA ALA A 45 0.28 -7.67 11.82
C ALA A 45 -1.06 -8.21 11.27
N PRO A 46 -1.32 -9.53 11.31
CA PRO A 46 -2.56 -10.13 10.79
C PRO A 46 -3.84 -9.48 11.34
N GLN A 47 -3.83 -9.06 12.61
CA GLN A 47 -4.96 -8.40 13.26
C GLN A 47 -5.27 -6.98 12.72
N ASP A 48 -4.33 -6.36 11.99
CA ASP A 48 -4.53 -5.04 11.41
C ASP A 48 -5.33 -5.11 10.10
N PHE A 49 -5.32 -6.27 9.41
CA PHE A 49 -5.93 -6.43 8.10
C PHE A 49 -7.44 -6.14 8.04
N PRO A 50 -8.28 -6.54 9.02
CA PRO A 50 -9.69 -6.15 9.03
C PRO A 50 -9.90 -4.64 8.96
N ARG A 51 -9.13 -3.86 9.74
CA ARG A 51 -9.17 -2.38 9.72
C ARG A 51 -8.63 -1.83 8.39
N LEU A 52 -7.55 -2.41 7.88
CA LEU A 52 -6.93 -1.96 6.63
C LEU A 52 -7.83 -2.18 5.42
N LEU A 53 -8.55 -3.29 5.36
CA LEU A 53 -9.52 -3.57 4.29
C LEU A 53 -10.69 -2.58 4.32
N GLN A 54 -11.23 -2.27 5.50
CA GLN A 54 -12.25 -1.23 5.68
C GLN A 54 -11.74 0.14 5.20
N ALA A 55 -10.54 0.54 5.65
CA ALA A 55 -9.94 1.81 5.26
C ALA A 55 -9.62 1.89 3.76
N TYR A 56 -9.24 0.77 3.13
CA TYR A 56 -9.02 0.70 1.69
C TYR A 56 -10.32 0.89 0.91
N ALA A 57 -11.42 0.25 1.34
CA ALA A 57 -12.73 0.41 0.71
C ALA A 57 -13.21 1.89 0.73
N GLU A 58 -12.95 2.60 1.83
CA GLU A 58 -13.24 4.05 1.95
C GLU A 58 -12.26 4.94 1.16
N PHE A 59 -11.03 4.46 0.95
CA PHE A 59 -10.03 5.14 0.14
C PHE A 59 -10.38 5.08 -1.36
N SER A 60 -10.81 3.92 -1.86
CA SER A 60 -11.17 3.73 -3.27
C SER A 60 -12.54 4.29 -3.66
N ALA A 61 -13.39 4.62 -2.69
CA ALA A 61 -14.69 5.24 -2.95
C ALA A 61 -14.60 6.75 -3.33
N ARG A 62 -13.39 7.26 -3.59
CA ARG A 62 -13.12 8.65 -3.95
C ARG A 62 -12.58 8.78 -5.37
#